data_AF-A0A6A9QNZ8-F1
#
_entry.id   AF-A0A6A9QNZ8-F1
#
_cell.length_a   1.000
_cell.length_b   1.000
_cell.length_c   1.000
_cell.angle_alpha   90.00
_cell.angle_beta   90.00
_cell.angle_gamma   90.00
#
_symmetry.space_group_name_H-M   'P 1'
#
loop_
_entity.id
_entity.type
_entity.pdbx_description
1 polymer ?
#
loop_
_entity_poly.entity_id
_entity_poly.type
_entity_poly.pdbx_seq_one_letter_code
_entity_poly.pdbx_strand_id
1 'polypeptide(L)'
;MNLHTHITFALAISLVLFHGNLELAILVGIGAALPDLDREYVFTSRAIFSRFQLHRALFHNLFFAGIILFFNQYLGLGVLLHMALDLLTSPTDRGIELLFPFGRFIKNFKIDYEGNIKRSKSFMWLLEDPIVLINRTSDIGLRESKGMPWLRVYGPFKNSRLADWTIFYTSFIFIQLFEANNLIGWWEDFIKILFLKYTFITIGIILFYGVGEVWRKRLQFIRLTNFAKAIIAGTMTLGVALLIFQGLELYDPFHLNSYLIKATALAFLSFILGILIAAIHLRLKFKEIVM
;
A
#
# COMPACT_ATOMS: atom_id res chain seq x y z
N MET A 1 3.79 4.47 3.56
CA MET A 1 4.70 3.46 4.17
C MET A 1 5.43 2.72 3.07
N ASN A 2 6.41 1.86 3.40
CA ASN A 2 7.14 1.10 2.38
C ASN A 2 6.34 -0.14 1.95
N LEU A 3 6.41 -0.52 0.67
CA LEU A 3 5.78 -1.73 0.11
C LEU A 3 6.09 -2.99 0.94
N HIS A 4 7.33 -3.14 1.38
CA HIS A 4 7.72 -4.28 2.21
C HIS A 4 6.98 -4.32 3.54
N THR A 5 6.69 -3.16 4.15
CA THR A 5 5.88 -3.06 5.36
C THR A 5 4.45 -3.49 5.12
N HIS A 6 3.85 -3.05 4.01
CA HIS A 6 2.48 -3.44 3.65
C HIS A 6 2.37 -4.95 3.47
N ILE A 7 3.31 -5.56 2.73
CA ILE A 7 3.33 -7.01 2.49
C ILE A 7 3.56 -7.79 3.79
N THR A 8 4.56 -7.42 4.60
CA THR A 8 4.86 -8.18 5.83
C THR A 8 3.75 -8.04 6.87
N PHE A 9 3.14 -6.87 6.99
CA PHE A 9 1.97 -6.66 7.85
C PHE A 9 0.77 -7.50 7.41
N ALA A 10 0.47 -7.49 6.11
CA ALA A 10 -0.61 -8.28 5.53
C ALA A 10 -0.40 -9.79 5.76
N LEU A 11 0.82 -10.29 5.59
CA LEU A 11 1.19 -11.67 5.92
C LEU A 11 1.03 -11.99 7.40
N ALA A 12 1.50 -11.13 8.30
CA ALA A 12 1.40 -11.36 9.74
C ALA A 12 -0.07 -11.41 10.22
N ILE A 13 -0.90 -10.46 9.78
CA ILE A 13 -2.33 -10.42 10.12
C ILE A 13 -3.07 -11.62 9.56
N SER A 14 -2.81 -12.00 8.31
CA SER A 14 -3.47 -13.14 7.67
C SER A 14 -3.07 -14.48 8.28
N LEU A 15 -1.82 -14.67 8.69
CA LEU A 15 -1.43 -15.88 9.46
C LEU A 15 -2.22 -15.99 10.78
N VAL A 16 -2.53 -14.88 11.43
CA VAL A 16 -3.38 -14.88 12.63
C VAL A 16 -4.84 -15.18 12.28
N LEU A 17 -5.39 -14.49 11.28
CA LEU A 17 -6.80 -14.61 10.89
C LEU A 17 -7.14 -15.97 10.30
N PHE A 18 -6.19 -16.59 9.59
CA PHE A 18 -6.34 -17.86 8.89
C PHE A 18 -5.53 -19.00 9.52
N HIS A 19 -5.18 -18.88 10.80
CA HIS A 19 -4.65 -19.99 11.60
C HIS A 19 -3.38 -20.64 11.03
N GLY A 20 -2.49 -19.84 10.46
CA GLY A 20 -1.26 -20.34 9.84
C GLY A 20 -1.47 -20.92 8.43
N ASN A 21 -2.66 -20.79 7.83
CA ASN A 21 -2.87 -21.15 6.43
C ASN A 21 -2.02 -20.24 5.53
N LEU A 22 -0.87 -20.77 5.14
CA LEU A 22 0.16 -20.09 4.37
C LEU A 22 -0.34 -19.67 3.00
N GLU A 23 -1.21 -20.46 2.39
CA GLU A 23 -1.77 -20.17 1.08
C GLU A 23 -2.64 -18.91 1.11
N LEU A 24 -3.56 -18.82 2.07
CA LEU A 24 -4.40 -17.65 2.26
C LEU A 24 -3.56 -16.43 2.68
N ALA A 25 -2.55 -16.64 3.52
CA ALA A 25 -1.64 -15.57 3.90
C ALA A 25 -0.90 -14.98 2.71
N ILE A 26 -0.39 -15.83 1.81
CA ILE A 26 0.26 -15.40 0.55
C ILE A 26 -0.72 -14.60 -0.31
N LEU A 27 -1.98 -15.04 -0.45
CA LEU A 27 -2.98 -14.27 -1.18
C LEU A 27 -3.22 -12.89 -0.58
N VAL A 28 -3.36 -12.78 0.75
CA VAL A 28 -3.50 -11.47 1.41
C VAL A 28 -2.25 -10.59 1.20
N GLY A 29 -1.05 -11.19 1.26
CA GLY A 29 0.21 -10.50 0.96
C GLY A 29 0.30 -9.99 -0.47
N ILE A 30 -0.14 -10.79 -1.46
CA ILE A 30 -0.27 -10.38 -2.87
C ILE A 30 -1.26 -9.22 -2.99
N GLY A 31 -2.42 -9.35 -2.34
CA GLY A 31 -3.45 -8.31 -2.30
C GLY A 31 -2.92 -6.99 -1.77
N ALA A 32 -2.11 -7.02 -0.72
CA ALA A 32 -1.49 -5.83 -0.15
C ALA A 32 -0.42 -5.20 -1.06
N ALA A 33 0.16 -5.95 -1.99
CA ALA A 33 1.05 -5.37 -2.98
C ALA A 33 0.28 -4.65 -4.10
N LEU A 34 -0.93 -5.12 -4.46
CA LEU A 34 -1.70 -4.64 -5.62
C LEU A 34 -1.83 -3.11 -5.70
N PRO A 35 -2.15 -2.36 -4.62
CA PRO A 35 -2.34 -0.92 -4.72
C PRO A 35 -1.08 -0.18 -5.14
N ASP A 36 0.09 -0.74 -4.81
CA ASP A 36 1.41 -0.15 -5.03
C ASP A 36 2.16 -0.75 -6.25
N LEU A 37 1.52 -1.68 -6.99
CA LEU A 37 2.13 -2.32 -8.16
C LEU A 37 2.08 -1.45 -9.42
N ASP A 38 1.20 -0.47 -9.49
CA ASP A 38 0.92 0.32 -10.67
C ASP A 38 2.03 1.31 -11.05
N ARG A 39 2.30 1.33 -12.35
CA ARG A 39 3.38 2.10 -12.98
C ARG A 39 2.83 2.94 -14.11
N GLU A 40 1.81 3.73 -13.79
CA GLU A 40 1.03 4.57 -14.70
C GLU A 40 1.85 5.59 -15.50
N TYR A 41 3.09 5.85 -15.08
CA TYR A 41 4.09 6.68 -15.78
C TYR A 41 4.43 6.17 -17.19
N VAL A 42 4.08 4.92 -17.52
CA VAL A 42 4.20 4.37 -18.87
C VAL A 42 3.09 4.89 -19.78
N PHE A 43 1.91 5.16 -19.22
CA PHE A 43 0.70 5.53 -19.96
C PHE A 43 0.34 7.02 -19.84
N THR A 44 0.97 7.76 -18.92
CA THR A 44 0.68 9.18 -18.66
C THR A 44 1.96 10.02 -18.54
N SER A 45 1.84 11.34 -18.73
CA SER A 45 2.98 12.26 -18.53
C SER A 45 3.22 12.52 -17.05
N ARG A 46 4.48 12.75 -16.67
CA ARG A 46 4.88 13.02 -15.27
C ARG A 46 4.15 14.23 -14.66
N ALA A 47 3.84 15.24 -15.48
CA ALA A 47 3.12 16.44 -15.04
C ALA A 47 1.65 16.15 -14.72
N ILE A 48 0.99 15.28 -15.50
CA ILE A 48 -0.38 14.82 -15.21
C ILE A 48 -0.36 13.95 -13.96
N PHE A 49 0.60 13.03 -13.87
CA PHE A 49 0.77 12.17 -12.70
C PHE A 49 0.99 12.98 -11.41
N SER A 50 1.92 13.94 -11.41
CA SER A 50 2.22 14.73 -10.21
C SER A 50 1.03 15.59 -9.78
N ARG A 51 0.24 16.07 -10.75
CA ARG A 51 -0.91 16.95 -10.51
C ARG A 51 -2.14 16.20 -10.02
N PHE A 52 -2.44 15.05 -10.63
CA PHE A 52 -3.67 14.30 -10.37
C PHE A 52 -3.47 13.10 -9.45
N GLN A 53 -2.22 12.73 -9.15
CA GLN A 53 -1.85 11.59 -8.31
C GLN A 53 -2.69 10.34 -8.61
N LEU A 54 -2.83 10.04 -9.90
CA LEU A 54 -3.77 9.07 -10.44
C LEU A 54 -3.64 7.70 -9.75
N HIS A 55 -2.42 7.23 -9.54
CA HIS A 55 -2.07 6.06 -8.73
C HIS A 55 -2.87 5.94 -7.42
N ARG A 56 -2.67 6.87 -6.49
CA ARG A 56 -3.33 6.85 -5.18
C ARG A 56 -4.84 7.04 -5.31
N ALA A 57 -5.25 7.84 -6.28
CA ALA A 57 -6.66 8.10 -6.54
C ALA A 57 -7.38 6.84 -7.05
N LEU A 58 -6.76 6.06 -7.93
CA LEU A 58 -7.36 4.90 -8.60
C LEU A 58 -7.24 3.61 -7.77
N PHE A 59 -6.15 3.44 -7.01
CA PHE A 59 -5.85 2.18 -6.33
C PHE A 59 -5.97 2.23 -4.81
N HIS A 60 -6.01 3.41 -4.18
CA HIS A 60 -6.15 3.57 -2.72
C HIS A 60 -7.51 4.17 -2.35
N ASN A 61 -8.58 3.63 -2.94
CA ASN A 61 -9.96 4.03 -2.67
C ASN A 61 -10.87 2.80 -2.42
N LEU A 62 -12.01 3.04 -1.79
CA LEU A 62 -12.95 1.98 -1.39
C LEU A 62 -13.61 1.29 -2.58
N PHE A 63 -13.71 1.93 -3.75
CA PHE A 63 -14.28 1.30 -4.95
C PHE A 63 -13.32 0.25 -5.51
N PHE A 64 -12.03 0.58 -5.61
CA PHE A 64 -11.01 -0.38 -6.00
C PHE A 64 -10.96 -1.55 -5.02
N ALA A 65 -10.87 -1.27 -3.72
CA ALA A 65 -10.91 -2.30 -2.70
C ALA A 65 -12.18 -3.18 -2.79
N GLY A 66 -13.35 -2.56 -3.02
CA GLY A 66 -14.61 -3.27 -3.20
C GLY A 66 -14.65 -4.17 -4.43
N ILE A 67 -14.10 -3.71 -5.57
CA ILE A 67 -13.99 -4.52 -6.80
C ILE A 67 -13.08 -5.73 -6.55
N ILE A 68 -11.91 -5.51 -5.95
CA ILE A 68 -10.99 -6.61 -5.65
C ILE A 68 -11.59 -7.56 -4.62
N LEU A 69 -12.27 -7.07 -3.59
CA LEU A 69 -12.95 -7.89 -2.59
C LEU A 69 -14.07 -8.74 -3.21
N PHE A 70 -14.84 -8.17 -4.14
CA PHE A 70 -15.85 -8.90 -4.90
C PHE A 70 -15.23 -10.00 -5.78
N PHE A 71 -14.08 -9.73 -6.38
CA PHE A 71 -13.36 -10.69 -7.21
C PHE A 71 -12.69 -11.79 -6.37
N ASN A 72 -12.02 -11.42 -5.29
CA ASN A 72 -11.40 -12.33 -4.33
C ASN A 72 -11.27 -11.64 -2.96
N GLN A 73 -11.91 -12.22 -1.96
CA GLN A 73 -11.95 -11.66 -0.61
C GLN A 73 -10.57 -11.55 0.08
N TYR A 74 -9.63 -12.45 -0.20
CA TYR A 74 -8.29 -12.46 0.40
C TYR A 74 -7.39 -11.39 -0.21
N LEU A 75 -7.41 -11.24 -1.54
CA LEU A 75 -6.77 -10.14 -2.25
C LEU A 75 -7.37 -8.81 -1.79
N GLY A 76 -8.70 -8.72 -1.68
CA GLY A 76 -9.39 -7.53 -1.21
C GLY A 76 -9.06 -7.18 0.23
N LEU A 77 -8.95 -8.17 1.12
CA LEU A 77 -8.45 -7.98 2.48
C LEU A 77 -7.03 -7.43 2.48
N GLY A 78 -6.15 -7.93 1.60
CA GLY A 78 -4.81 -7.40 1.41
C GLY A 78 -4.82 -5.91 1.03
N VAL A 79 -5.65 -5.54 0.04
CA VAL A 79 -5.85 -4.14 -0.38
C VAL A 79 -6.37 -3.28 0.78
N LEU A 80 -7.33 -3.77 1.56
CA LEU A 80 -7.87 -3.06 2.71
C LEU A 80 -6.83 -2.86 3.81
N LEU A 81 -6.00 -3.88 4.10
CA LEU A 81 -4.89 -3.77 5.05
C LEU A 81 -3.82 -2.79 4.56
N HIS A 82 -3.52 -2.78 3.26
CA HIS A 82 -2.65 -1.80 2.63
C HIS A 82 -3.17 -0.38 2.85
N MET A 83 -4.45 -0.15 2.50
CA MET A 83 -5.10 1.15 2.67
C MET A 83 -5.19 1.56 4.14
N ALA A 84 -5.44 0.63 5.06
CA ALA A 84 -5.47 0.90 6.49
C ALA A 84 -4.11 1.39 7.01
N LEU A 85 -3.01 0.82 6.52
CA LEU A 85 -1.67 1.32 6.84
C LEU A 85 -1.42 2.70 6.23
N ASP A 86 -1.81 2.94 4.99
CA ASP A 86 -1.67 4.26 4.37
C ASP A 86 -2.55 5.33 5.05
N LEU A 87 -3.68 4.95 5.65
CA LEU A 87 -4.48 5.82 6.52
C LEU A 87 -3.78 6.19 7.82
N LEU A 88 -2.74 5.47 8.25
CA LEU A 88 -1.93 5.85 9.41
C LEU A 88 -0.85 6.88 9.03
N THR A 89 -0.60 7.09 7.74
CA THR A 89 0.52 7.90 7.28
C THR A 89 0.23 9.40 7.22
N SER A 90 1.30 10.18 7.39
CA SER A 90 1.23 11.64 7.47
C SER A 90 0.99 12.32 6.11
N PRO A 91 0.77 13.65 6.10
CA PRO A 91 0.85 14.47 4.88
C PRO A 91 2.12 14.28 4.03
N THR A 92 3.22 13.80 4.62
CA THR A 92 4.45 13.42 3.89
C THR A 92 4.22 12.32 2.88
N ASP A 93 3.33 11.39 3.19
CA ASP A 93 3.07 10.17 2.41
C ASP A 93 1.78 10.30 1.60
N ARG A 94 1.23 11.52 1.53
CA ARG A 94 0.09 11.95 0.69
C ARG A 94 -1.26 11.34 1.03
N GLY A 95 -1.40 10.60 2.13
CA GLY A 95 -2.69 10.05 2.58
C GLY A 95 -3.38 9.21 1.49
N ILE A 96 -4.69 8.99 1.64
CA ILE A 96 -5.50 8.27 0.63
C ILE A 96 -6.81 8.99 0.29
N GLU A 97 -7.27 8.86 -0.95
CA GLU A 97 -8.54 9.39 -1.44
C GLU A 97 -9.64 8.31 -1.34
N LEU A 98 -10.10 8.00 -0.12
CA LEU A 98 -11.04 6.91 0.16
C LEU A 98 -12.27 6.88 -0.77
N LEU A 99 -12.81 8.06 -1.11
CA LEU A 99 -14.04 8.21 -1.88
C LEU A 99 -13.79 8.71 -3.31
N PHE A 100 -12.60 8.53 -3.87
CA PHE A 100 -12.38 8.83 -5.29
C PHE A 100 -13.38 8.04 -6.17
N PRO A 101 -13.97 8.64 -7.23
CA PRO A 101 -13.79 10.02 -7.70
C PRO A 101 -14.72 11.05 -7.03
N PHE A 102 -15.67 10.62 -6.20
CA PHE A 102 -16.69 11.49 -5.59
C PHE A 102 -16.10 12.64 -4.77
N GLY A 103 -15.01 12.38 -4.05
CA GLY A 103 -14.26 13.39 -3.31
C GLY A 103 -13.83 14.59 -4.17
N ARG A 104 -13.61 14.37 -5.47
CA ARG A 104 -13.14 15.40 -6.41
C ARG A 104 -14.24 16.31 -6.93
N PHE A 105 -15.51 15.94 -6.77
CA PHE A 105 -16.64 16.80 -7.14
C PHE A 105 -17.00 17.84 -6.08
N ILE A 106 -16.39 17.75 -4.89
CA ILE A 106 -16.65 18.65 -3.78
C ILE A 106 -15.90 19.97 -3.99
N LYS A 107 -16.67 21.08 -4.07
CA LYS A 107 -16.14 22.44 -4.30
C LYS A 107 -16.36 23.40 -3.13
N ASN A 108 -17.20 23.03 -2.16
CA ASN A 108 -17.60 23.90 -1.07
C ASN A 108 -16.97 23.46 0.25
N PHE A 109 -16.04 24.26 0.76
CA PHE A 109 -15.33 24.00 2.01
C PHE A 109 -15.58 25.12 3.02
N LYS A 110 -15.77 24.73 4.29
CA LYS A 110 -15.96 25.64 5.43
C LYS A 110 -14.66 26.30 5.85
N ILE A 111 -13.55 25.57 5.75
CA ILE A 111 -12.20 26.10 5.91
C ILE A 111 -11.52 25.93 4.56
N ASP A 112 -11.11 27.04 3.95
CA ASP A 112 -10.42 26.99 2.66
C ASP A 112 -8.91 26.72 2.81
N TYR A 113 -8.19 26.64 1.69
CA TYR A 113 -6.80 26.18 1.62
C TYR A 113 -5.79 27.06 2.35
N GLU A 114 -6.18 28.29 2.61
CA GLU A 114 -5.38 29.31 3.29
C GLU A 114 -5.73 29.37 4.79
N GLY A 115 -6.69 28.55 5.23
CA GLY A 115 -7.21 28.53 6.59
C GLY A 115 -8.34 29.53 6.82
N ASN A 116 -8.90 30.16 5.77
CA ASN A 116 -9.99 31.11 5.94
C ASN A 116 -11.31 30.36 6.16
N ILE A 117 -12.11 30.88 7.09
CA ILE A 117 -13.41 30.29 7.41
C ILE A 117 -14.49 30.91 6.51
N LYS A 118 -15.13 30.08 5.67
CA LYS A 118 -16.29 30.45 4.86
C LYS A 118 -17.58 30.03 5.55
N ARG A 119 -18.61 30.88 5.47
CA ARG A 119 -19.96 30.61 5.97
C ARG A 119 -20.93 30.54 4.80
N SER A 120 -21.60 29.40 4.63
CA SER A 120 -22.67 29.19 3.64
C SER A 120 -23.85 28.49 4.31
N LYS A 121 -25.05 28.69 3.76
CA LYS A 121 -26.26 27.93 4.14
C LYS A 121 -26.29 26.52 3.52
N SER A 122 -25.44 26.25 2.53
CA SER A 122 -25.29 24.93 1.91
C SER A 122 -24.38 24.03 2.76
N PHE A 123 -24.48 22.71 2.57
CA PHE A 123 -23.51 21.76 3.13
C PHE A 123 -22.09 22.14 2.68
N MET A 124 -21.15 22.17 3.63
CA MET A 124 -19.75 22.53 3.41
C MET A 124 -18.85 21.53 4.10
N TRP A 125 -17.78 21.14 3.41
CA TRP A 125 -16.81 20.18 3.92
C TRP A 125 -15.75 20.85 4.77
N LEU A 126 -15.26 20.16 5.79
CA LEU A 126 -14.12 20.60 6.58
C LEU A 126 -12.85 20.05 5.94
N LEU A 127 -11.88 20.93 5.70
CA LEU A 127 -10.52 20.52 5.35
C LEU A 127 -9.72 20.49 6.66
N GLU A 128 -9.24 19.31 7.07
CA GLU A 128 -8.50 19.18 8.33
C GLU A 128 -7.08 19.76 8.24
N ASP A 129 -6.42 19.63 7.08
CA ASP A 129 -5.04 20.08 6.88
C ASP A 129 -4.91 21.17 5.80
N PRO A 130 -4.50 22.40 6.15
CA PRO A 130 -4.28 23.45 5.15
C PRO A 130 -3.08 23.13 4.25
N ILE A 131 -3.14 23.54 2.97
CA ILE A 131 -2.12 23.25 1.94
C ILE A 131 -0.71 23.68 2.37
N VAL A 132 -0.60 24.75 3.16
CA VAL A 132 0.68 25.26 3.68
C VAL A 132 1.36 24.25 4.60
N LEU A 133 0.59 23.57 5.47
CA LEU A 133 1.12 22.56 6.37
C LEU A 133 1.59 21.34 5.58
N ILE A 134 0.75 20.84 4.66
CA ILE A 134 1.05 19.71 3.77
C ILE A 134 2.35 20.00 3.00
N ASN A 135 2.43 21.13 2.29
CA ASN A 135 3.59 21.47 1.47
C ASN A 135 4.89 21.69 2.25
N ARG A 136 4.80 22.05 3.54
CA ARG A 136 5.96 22.19 4.42
C ARG A 136 6.52 20.84 4.84
N THR A 137 5.65 19.85 5.07
CA THR A 137 6.05 18.53 5.55
C THR A 137 6.31 17.51 4.45
N SER A 138 5.70 17.66 3.27
CA SER A 138 5.90 16.73 2.16
C SER A 138 7.25 16.90 1.46
N ASP A 139 7.80 15.79 0.96
CA ASP A 139 8.98 15.79 0.10
C ASP A 139 8.79 16.70 -1.12
N ILE A 140 9.89 17.20 -1.71
CA ILE A 140 9.85 18.21 -2.79
C ILE A 140 9.00 17.76 -3.99
N GLY A 141 9.06 16.49 -4.36
CA GLY A 141 8.24 15.91 -5.44
C GLY A 141 6.80 15.59 -5.01
N LEU A 142 6.51 15.72 -3.72
CA LEU A 142 5.26 15.33 -3.09
C LEU A 142 4.30 16.49 -2.76
N ARG A 143 4.75 17.74 -2.91
CA ARG A 143 3.96 18.95 -2.64
C ARG A 143 2.74 19.10 -3.55
N GLU A 144 1.63 19.58 -2.98
CA GLU A 144 0.39 19.93 -3.67
C GLU A 144 0.55 21.21 -4.49
N SER A 145 0.02 21.18 -5.72
CA SER A 145 -0.09 22.38 -6.55
C SER A 145 -1.11 23.36 -5.93
N LYS A 146 -0.87 24.67 -6.07
CA LYS A 146 -1.81 25.70 -5.60
C LYS A 146 -3.24 25.41 -6.09
N GLY A 147 -4.18 25.30 -5.16
CA GLY A 147 -5.63 25.42 -5.43
C GLY A 147 -6.41 24.13 -5.71
N MET A 148 -5.89 22.94 -5.41
CA MET A 148 -6.70 21.71 -5.50
C MET A 148 -6.41 20.78 -4.32
N PRO A 149 -7.28 20.66 -3.31
CA PRO A 149 -7.23 19.53 -2.42
C PRO A 149 -7.87 18.38 -3.18
N TRP A 150 -7.19 17.26 -3.22
CA TRP A 150 -7.96 16.05 -3.32
C TRP A 150 -8.35 15.73 -1.88
N LEU A 151 -9.64 15.50 -1.60
CA LEU A 151 -10.11 15.17 -0.25
C LEU A 151 -9.43 13.89 0.19
N ARG A 152 -8.43 14.04 1.03
CA ARG A 152 -7.56 12.98 1.51
C ARG A 152 -7.70 12.85 3.00
N VAL A 153 -7.70 11.61 3.43
CA VAL A 153 -7.61 11.29 4.85
C VAL A 153 -6.13 11.10 5.16
N TYR A 154 -5.66 11.87 6.14
CA TYR A 154 -4.32 11.76 6.69
C TYR A 154 -4.38 11.07 8.05
N GLY A 155 -3.35 10.29 8.34
CA GLY A 155 -3.22 9.60 9.61
C GLY A 155 -2.66 10.46 10.73
N PRO A 156 -2.69 9.94 11.96
CA PRO A 156 -2.28 10.67 13.16
C PRO A 156 -0.77 10.88 13.27
N PHE A 157 0.05 10.12 12.55
CA PHE A 157 1.50 10.22 12.63
C PHE A 157 1.98 11.36 11.73
N LYS A 158 2.79 12.30 12.24
CA LYS A 158 3.35 13.43 11.47
C LYS A 158 4.63 13.05 10.70
N ASN A 159 5.35 12.04 11.18
CA ASN A 159 6.45 11.39 10.48
C ASN A 159 6.27 9.88 10.59
N SER A 160 5.89 9.24 9.48
CA SER A 160 5.57 7.82 9.46
C SER A 160 6.80 6.92 9.62
N ARG A 161 8.05 7.44 9.63
CA ARG A 161 9.24 6.58 9.62
C ARG A 161 9.35 5.65 10.83
N LEU A 162 9.10 6.15 12.05
CA LEU A 162 9.11 5.29 13.24
C LEU A 162 7.99 4.27 13.17
N ALA A 163 6.77 4.71 12.84
CA ALA A 163 5.62 3.81 12.67
C ALA A 163 5.87 2.74 11.59
N ASP A 164 6.42 3.12 10.44
CA ASP A 164 6.75 2.25 9.30
C ASP A 164 7.75 1.17 9.70
N TRP A 165 8.89 1.58 10.29
CA TRP A 165 9.90 0.61 10.73
C TRP A 165 9.41 -0.25 11.90
N THR A 166 8.65 0.31 12.84
CA THR A 166 8.04 -0.48 13.92
C THR A 166 7.10 -1.53 13.36
N ILE A 167 6.14 -1.15 12.51
CA ILE A 167 5.19 -2.09 11.91
C ILE A 167 5.92 -3.14 11.08
N PHE A 168 6.94 -2.75 10.31
CA PHE A 168 7.76 -3.69 9.55
C PHE A 168 8.45 -4.72 10.44
N TYR A 169 9.21 -4.26 11.45
CA TYR A 169 9.96 -5.16 12.32
C TYR A 169 9.05 -6.02 13.18
N THR A 170 7.96 -5.45 13.71
CA THR A 170 6.96 -6.20 14.47
C THR A 170 6.36 -7.32 13.63
N SER A 171 5.94 -7.02 12.40
CA SER A 171 5.32 -8.01 11.52
C SER A 171 6.32 -9.09 11.11
N PHE A 172 7.56 -8.70 10.79
CA PHE A 172 8.62 -9.64 10.43
C PHE A 172 8.98 -10.59 11.58
N ILE A 173 9.24 -10.04 12.77
CA ILE A 173 9.56 -10.82 13.98
C ILE A 173 8.41 -11.75 14.34
N PHE A 174 7.17 -11.25 14.25
CA PHE A 174 5.98 -12.06 14.49
C PHE A 174 5.96 -13.30 13.61
N ILE A 175 6.15 -13.16 12.30
CA ILE A 175 6.19 -14.30 11.37
C ILE A 175 7.28 -15.30 11.77
N GLN A 176 8.50 -14.82 12.09
CA GLN A 176 9.61 -15.70 12.47
C GLN A 176 9.32 -16.49 13.76
N LEU A 177 8.73 -15.83 14.75
CA LEU A 177 8.43 -16.47 16.03
C LEU A 177 7.18 -17.34 15.99
N PHE A 178 6.20 -17.00 15.15
CA PHE A 178 4.96 -17.77 14.97
C PHE A 178 5.25 -19.17 14.43
N GLU A 179 6.27 -19.28 13.56
CA GLU A 179 6.69 -20.52 12.91
C GLU A 179 8.02 -21.06 13.46
N ALA A 180 8.42 -20.65 14.66
CA ALA A 180 9.75 -20.94 15.21
C ALA A 180 10.08 -22.45 15.27
N ASN A 181 9.06 -23.30 15.42
CA ASN A 181 9.24 -24.75 15.49
C ASN A 181 9.52 -25.42 14.12
N ASN A 182 9.18 -24.77 13.00
CA ASN A 182 9.39 -25.30 11.65
C ASN A 182 9.71 -24.18 10.63
N LEU A 183 10.57 -23.24 11.02
CA LEU A 183 10.78 -22.02 10.23
C LEU A 183 11.33 -22.32 8.83
N ILE A 184 12.24 -23.29 8.70
CA ILE A 184 12.82 -23.69 7.41
C ILE A 184 11.75 -24.31 6.52
N GLY A 185 10.98 -25.26 7.03
CA GLY A 185 9.88 -25.88 6.28
C GLY A 185 8.84 -24.86 5.85
N TRP A 186 8.50 -23.90 6.72
CA TRP A 186 7.60 -22.81 6.38
C TRP A 186 8.12 -21.96 5.21
N TRP A 187 9.40 -21.58 5.21
CA TRP A 187 10.00 -20.82 4.11
C TRP A 187 10.06 -21.63 2.80
N GLU A 188 10.34 -22.93 2.87
CA GLU A 188 10.27 -23.81 1.70
C GLU A 188 8.86 -23.85 1.12
N ASP A 189 7.85 -24.05 1.95
CA ASP A 189 6.46 -24.12 1.52
C ASP A 189 5.98 -22.75 1.01
N PHE A 190 6.43 -21.65 1.62
CA PHE A 190 6.14 -20.30 1.16
C PHE A 190 6.65 -20.08 -0.27
N ILE A 191 7.91 -20.44 -0.53
CA ILE A 191 8.52 -20.33 -1.86
C ILE A 191 7.82 -21.25 -2.85
N LYS A 192 7.54 -22.51 -2.47
CA LYS A 192 6.84 -23.47 -3.33
C LYS A 192 5.45 -22.96 -3.71
N ILE A 193 4.65 -22.50 -2.75
CA ILE A 193 3.30 -21.98 -3.02
C ILE A 193 3.39 -20.72 -3.90
N LEU A 194 4.25 -19.77 -3.56
CA LEU A 194 4.38 -18.52 -4.30
C LEU A 194 4.80 -18.74 -5.77
N PHE A 195 5.79 -19.61 -6.01
CA PHE A 195 6.36 -19.78 -7.36
C PHE A 195 5.74 -20.92 -8.16
N LEU A 196 5.25 -21.99 -7.52
CA LEU A 196 4.71 -23.18 -8.21
C LEU A 196 3.19 -23.21 -8.25
N LYS A 197 2.51 -22.73 -7.20
CA LYS A 197 1.04 -22.66 -7.18
C LYS A 197 0.58 -21.33 -7.79
N TYR A 198 1.14 -20.22 -7.34
CA TYR A 198 0.82 -18.87 -7.84
C TYR A 198 1.76 -18.39 -8.95
N THR A 199 2.18 -19.30 -9.83
CA THR A 199 3.18 -19.02 -10.88
C THR A 199 2.79 -17.86 -11.78
N PHE A 200 1.55 -17.79 -12.26
CA PHE A 200 1.11 -16.73 -13.17
C PHE A 200 0.98 -15.38 -12.48
N ILE A 201 0.52 -15.35 -11.22
CA ILE A 201 0.52 -14.14 -10.40
C ILE A 201 1.96 -13.67 -10.19
N THR A 202 2.86 -14.57 -9.81
CA THR A 202 4.26 -14.23 -9.54
C THR A 202 4.97 -13.73 -10.80
N ILE A 203 4.80 -14.41 -11.93
CA ILE A 203 5.31 -13.93 -13.23
C ILE A 203 4.66 -12.60 -13.60
N GLY A 204 3.34 -12.46 -13.39
CA GLY A 204 2.60 -11.24 -13.65
C GLY A 204 3.13 -10.04 -12.86
N ILE A 205 3.38 -10.21 -11.56
CA ILE A 205 4.03 -9.22 -10.68
C ILE A 205 5.43 -8.90 -11.19
N ILE A 206 6.27 -9.91 -11.47
CA ILE A 206 7.66 -9.69 -11.93
C ILE A 206 7.67 -8.91 -13.25
N LEU A 207 6.83 -9.28 -14.21
CA LEU A 207 6.73 -8.61 -15.50
C LEU A 207 6.20 -7.19 -15.32
N PHE A 208 5.12 -6.99 -14.57
CA PHE A 208 4.51 -5.68 -14.40
C PHE A 208 5.39 -4.73 -13.57
N TYR A 209 5.80 -5.17 -12.38
CA TYR A 209 6.60 -4.37 -11.45
C TYR A 209 8.04 -4.21 -11.90
N GLY A 210 8.68 -5.30 -12.34
CA GLY A 210 10.07 -5.29 -12.78
C GLY A 210 10.27 -4.38 -13.99
N VAL A 211 9.43 -4.53 -15.02
CA VAL A 211 9.49 -3.68 -16.21
C VAL A 211 9.13 -2.23 -15.88
N GLY A 212 8.10 -2.00 -15.06
CA GLY A 212 7.73 -0.65 -14.67
C GLY A 212 8.75 0.05 -13.76
N GLU A 213 9.50 -0.69 -12.93
CA GLU A 213 10.62 -0.16 -12.14
C GLU A 213 11.84 0.16 -13.01
N VAL A 214 12.14 -0.68 -14.00
CA VAL A 214 13.17 -0.39 -15.02
C VAL A 214 12.80 0.84 -15.84
N TRP A 215 11.53 0.99 -16.20
CA TRP A 215 11.00 2.20 -16.83
C TRP A 215 11.25 3.44 -15.97
N ARG A 216 10.82 3.40 -14.72
CA ARG A 216 10.95 4.52 -13.77
C ARG A 216 12.42 4.90 -13.52
N LYS A 217 13.31 3.93 -13.33
CA LYS A 217 14.69 4.25 -12.95
C LYS A 217 15.59 4.62 -14.11
N ARG A 218 15.33 4.08 -15.31
CA ARG A 218 16.28 4.18 -16.43
C ARG A 218 15.63 4.67 -17.71
N LEU A 219 14.58 4.00 -18.17
CA LEU A 219 14.11 4.16 -19.54
C LEU A 219 13.31 5.46 -19.75
N GLN A 220 12.64 5.99 -18.72
CA GLN A 220 11.88 7.24 -18.83
C GLN A 220 12.74 8.48 -19.13
N PHE A 221 14.05 8.40 -18.88
CA PHE A 221 14.99 9.51 -19.10
C PHE A 221 15.65 9.45 -20.49
N ILE A 222 15.35 8.42 -21.27
CA ILE A 222 15.95 8.16 -22.58
C ILE A 222 14.86 8.33 -23.64
N ARG A 223 15.23 8.90 -24.79
CA ARG A 223 14.31 9.02 -25.93
C ARG A 223 14.13 7.66 -26.59
N LEU A 224 13.12 6.92 -26.17
CA LEU A 224 12.77 5.61 -26.73
C LEU A 224 11.93 5.72 -27.99
N THR A 225 12.07 4.74 -28.88
CA THR A 225 11.20 4.57 -30.04
C THR A 225 9.78 4.19 -29.62
N ASN A 226 8.79 4.48 -30.46
CA ASN A 226 7.39 4.09 -30.21
C ASN A 226 7.23 2.57 -30.08
N PHE A 227 8.02 1.80 -30.83
CA PHE A 227 8.04 0.35 -30.74
C PHE A 227 8.52 -0.15 -29.37
N ALA A 228 9.58 0.43 -28.81
CA ALA A 228 10.05 0.08 -27.47
C ALA A 228 9.00 0.42 -26.38
N LYS A 229 8.31 1.56 -26.52
CA LYS A 229 7.20 1.91 -25.62
C LYS A 229 6.03 0.91 -25.72
N ALA A 230 5.71 0.47 -26.94
CA ALA A 230 4.66 -0.53 -27.17
C ALA A 230 5.02 -1.89 -26.56
N ILE A 231 6.29 -2.33 -26.66
CA ILE A 231 6.76 -3.55 -25.98
C ILE A 231 6.60 -3.42 -24.46
N ILE A 232 7.02 -2.30 -23.87
CA ILE A 232 6.94 -2.08 -22.42
C ILE A 232 5.48 -2.10 -21.95
N ALA A 233 4.61 -1.38 -22.64
CA ALA A 233 3.18 -1.38 -22.38
C ALA A 233 2.58 -2.80 -22.56
N GLY A 234 2.96 -3.51 -23.61
CA GLY A 234 2.54 -4.88 -23.89
C GLY A 234 2.94 -5.87 -22.80
N THR A 235 4.20 -5.84 -22.34
CA THR A 235 4.69 -6.70 -21.26
C THR A 235 3.99 -6.41 -19.94
N MET A 236 3.72 -5.13 -19.63
CA MET A 236 2.93 -4.76 -18.47
C MET A 236 1.48 -5.25 -18.58
N THR A 237 0.86 -5.11 -19.75
CA THR A 237 -0.52 -5.56 -20.00
C THR A 237 -0.63 -7.08 -19.88
N LEU A 238 0.36 -7.81 -20.40
CA LEU A 238 0.48 -9.25 -20.20
C LEU A 238 0.61 -9.59 -18.71
N GLY A 239 1.41 -8.85 -17.94
CA GLY A 239 1.50 -9.04 -16.50
C GLY A 239 0.16 -8.90 -15.78
N VAL A 240 -0.63 -7.89 -16.13
CA VAL A 240 -2.01 -7.71 -15.62
C VAL A 240 -2.92 -8.84 -16.06
N ALA A 241 -2.84 -9.28 -17.33
CA ALA A 241 -3.64 -10.40 -17.83
C ALA A 241 -3.34 -11.71 -17.09
N LEU A 242 -2.08 -11.99 -16.77
CA LEU A 242 -1.68 -13.16 -15.98
C LEU A 242 -2.20 -13.08 -14.53
N LEU A 243 -2.19 -11.89 -13.92
CA LEU A 243 -2.78 -11.64 -12.60
C LEU A 243 -4.28 -11.92 -12.60
N ILE A 244 -5.00 -11.43 -13.61
CA ILE A 244 -6.43 -11.65 -13.76
C ILE A 244 -6.72 -13.13 -14.03
N PHE A 245 -5.98 -13.76 -14.95
CA PHE A 245 -6.20 -15.16 -15.34
C PHE A 245 -6.14 -16.11 -14.16
N GLN A 246 -5.06 -16.06 -13.37
CA GLN A 246 -4.95 -16.92 -12.19
C GLN A 246 -5.79 -16.41 -11.02
N GLY A 247 -6.05 -15.10 -10.97
CA GLY A 247 -6.98 -14.53 -10.00
C GLY A 247 -8.40 -15.08 -10.08
N LEU A 248 -8.86 -15.45 -11.30
CA LEU A 248 -10.20 -15.99 -11.54
C LEU A 248 -10.44 -17.37 -10.89
N GLU A 249 -9.38 -18.10 -10.58
CA GLU A 249 -9.45 -19.45 -10.01
C GLU A 249 -9.47 -19.46 -8.47
N LEU A 250 -9.36 -18.28 -7.85
CA LEU A 250 -9.19 -18.14 -6.40
C LEU A 250 -10.54 -17.90 -5.71
N TYR A 251 -11.30 -18.96 -5.45
CA TYR A 251 -12.46 -18.92 -4.57
C TYR A 251 -12.31 -19.92 -3.44
N ASP A 252 -12.32 -19.46 -2.19
CA ASP A 252 -12.34 -20.32 -1.00
C ASP A 252 -13.04 -19.62 0.18
N PRO A 253 -14.08 -20.22 0.81
CA PRO A 253 -14.83 -19.59 1.89
C PRO A 253 -14.07 -19.46 3.23
N PHE A 254 -14.56 -18.53 4.05
CA PHE A 254 -13.96 -18.03 5.28
C PHE A 254 -14.35 -18.86 6.52
N HIS A 255 -13.40 -19.14 7.41
CA HIS A 255 -13.66 -19.82 8.70
C HIS A 255 -12.98 -19.09 9.87
N LEU A 256 -13.77 -18.67 10.87
CA LEU A 256 -13.27 -18.09 12.12
C LEU A 256 -13.38 -19.12 13.24
N ASN A 257 -12.26 -19.37 13.95
CA ASN A 257 -12.21 -20.17 15.18
C ASN A 257 -11.17 -19.63 16.18
N SER A 258 -11.24 -20.13 17.41
CA SER A 258 -10.76 -19.54 18.68
C SER A 258 -9.24 -19.54 18.98
N TYR A 259 -8.39 -19.21 18.01
CA TYR A 259 -6.90 -19.20 18.16
C TYR A 259 -6.30 -17.87 18.70
N LEU A 260 -7.13 -16.98 19.24
CA LEU A 260 -6.76 -15.57 19.46
C LEU A 260 -5.75 -15.32 20.60
N ILE A 261 -5.68 -16.18 21.61
CA ILE A 261 -4.93 -15.91 22.85
C ILE A 261 -3.41 -16.10 22.69
N LYS A 262 -2.97 -17.11 21.92
CA LYS A 262 -1.54 -17.31 21.63
C LYS A 262 -1.01 -16.25 20.67
N ALA A 263 -1.83 -15.86 19.69
CA ALA A 263 -1.48 -14.84 18.72
C ALA A 263 -1.31 -13.45 19.35
N THR A 264 -2.14 -13.08 20.35
CA THR A 264 -2.05 -11.77 21.00
C THR A 264 -0.81 -11.62 21.88
N ALA A 265 -0.45 -12.64 22.67
CA ALA A 265 0.78 -12.60 23.47
C ALA A 265 2.03 -12.48 22.60
N LEU A 266 2.06 -13.22 21.47
CA LEU A 266 3.16 -13.16 20.52
C LEU A 266 3.23 -11.82 19.78
N ALA A 267 2.07 -11.25 19.41
CA ALA A 267 1.98 -9.92 18.79
C ALA A 267 2.54 -8.85 19.73
N PHE A 268 2.23 -8.91 21.04
CA PHE A 268 2.74 -7.95 22.02
C PHE A 268 4.26 -8.05 22.19
N LEU A 269 4.81 -9.26 22.29
CA LEU A 269 6.26 -9.47 22.35
C LEU A 269 6.95 -8.94 21.08
N SER A 270 6.41 -9.25 19.91
CA SER A 270 6.92 -8.79 18.61
C SER A 270 6.83 -7.27 18.46
N PHE A 271 5.81 -6.65 19.07
CA PHE A 271 5.66 -5.19 19.10
C PHE A 271 6.76 -4.51 19.93
N ILE A 272 7.01 -5.00 21.14
CA ILE A 272 8.10 -4.47 22.00
C ILE A 272 9.45 -4.59 21.28
N LEU A 273 9.76 -5.76 20.74
CA LEU A 273 11.01 -5.97 20.00
C LEU A 273 11.09 -5.09 18.75
N GLY A 274 9.98 -4.97 18.00
CA GLY A 274 9.90 -4.14 16.81
C GLY A 274 10.14 -2.66 17.07
N ILE A 275 9.61 -2.10 18.16
CA ILE A 275 9.89 -0.71 18.58
C ILE A 275 11.38 -0.54 18.89
N LEU A 276 11.96 -1.45 19.69
CA LEU A 276 13.37 -1.35 20.09
C LEU A 276 14.30 -1.37 18.88
N ILE A 277 14.07 -2.29 17.93
CA ILE A 277 14.88 -2.39 16.72
C ILE A 277 14.65 -1.19 15.81
N ALA A 278 13.40 -0.73 15.63
CA ALA A 278 13.10 0.46 14.84
C ALA A 278 13.80 1.71 15.40
N ALA A 279 13.78 1.91 16.72
CA ALA A 279 14.46 3.02 17.38
C ALA A 279 15.98 2.97 17.18
N ILE A 280 16.59 1.79 17.31
CA ILE A 280 18.03 1.59 17.04
C ILE A 280 18.33 1.87 15.56
N HIS A 281 17.55 1.31 14.62
CA HIS A 281 17.72 1.55 13.19
C HIS A 281 17.70 3.04 12.88
N LEU A 282 16.66 3.75 13.34
CA LEU A 282 16.50 5.17 13.05
C LEU A 282 17.63 6.00 13.62
N ARG A 283 18.06 5.71 14.86
CA ARG A 283 19.18 6.39 15.50
C ARG A 283 20.49 6.19 14.74
N LEU A 284 20.76 4.98 14.25
CA LEU A 284 21.98 4.68 13.49
C LEU A 284 21.96 5.30 12.08
N LYS A 285 20.82 5.23 11.39
CA LYS A 285 20.73 5.61 9.97
C LYS A 285 20.45 7.09 9.76
N PHE A 286 19.57 7.68 10.57
CA PHE A 286 19.08 9.04 10.38
C PHE A 286 19.55 10.01 11.46
N LYS A 287 20.20 9.51 12.53
CA LYS A 287 20.73 10.29 13.67
C LYS A 287 19.69 11.08 14.48
N GLU A 288 18.41 11.03 14.09
CA GLU A 288 17.29 11.69 14.75
C GLU A 288 16.05 10.77 14.72
N ILE A 289 15.23 10.84 15.77
CA ILE A 289 13.92 10.18 15.85
C ILE A 289 12.88 11.31 15.93
N VAL A 290 12.06 11.42 14.89
CA VAL A 290 10.98 12.40 14.80
C VAL A 290 9.67 11.63 14.87
N MET A 291 8.81 11.99 15.83
CA MET A 291 7.43 11.47 15.96
C MET A 291 6.44 12.39 15.23
#